data_AF-A0A6A4QXZ5-F1
#
_entry.id   AF-A0A6A4QXZ5-F1
#
_cell.length_a   1.000
_cell.length_b   1.000
_cell.length_c   1.000
_cell.angle_alpha   90.00
_cell.angle_beta   90.00
_cell.angle_gamma   90.00
#
_symmetry.space_group_name_H-M   'P 1'
#
loop_
_entity.id
_entity.type
_entity.pdbx_description
1 polymer ?
#
loop_
_entity_poly.entity_id
_entity_poly.type
_entity_poly.pdbx_seq_one_letter_code
_entity_poly.pdbx_strand_id
1 'polypeptide(L)' 'MGLGLTVGFLGVLVLFHAAYSTIQCKLLRKSFQGLLEECCSFSVVVVELFIGLVICIWASLTLPGKFLSIHSDSDENR' A
#
# COMPACT_ATOMS: atom_id res chain seq x y z
N MET A 1 -5.20 -10.82 15.30
CA MET A 1 -4.62 -11.37 14.06
C MET A 1 -5.44 -10.99 12.82
N GLY A 2 -6.78 -11.04 12.83
CA GLY A 2 -7.60 -10.71 11.65
C GLY A 2 -7.51 -9.26 11.14
N LEU A 3 -7.52 -8.27 12.05
CA LEU A 3 -7.54 -6.84 11.67
C LEU A 3 -6.33 -6.39 10.84
N GLY A 4 -5.12 -6.90 11.14
CA GLY A 4 -3.91 -6.57 10.38
C GLY A 4 -3.96 -7.09 8.94
N LEU A 5 -4.49 -8.31 8.73
CA LEU A 5 -4.73 -8.86 7.40
C LEU A 5 -5.77 -8.04 6.62
N THR A 6 -6.87 -7.61 7.27
CA THR A 6 -7.91 -6.82 6.61
C THR A 6 -7.40 -5.44 6.20
N VAL A 7 -6.65 -4.76 7.07
CA VAL A 7 -6.00 -3.47 6.78
C VAL A 7 -4.97 -3.62 5.67
N GLY A 8 -4.17 -4.69 5.68
CA GLY A 8 -3.22 -4.99 4.61
C GLY A 8 -3.90 -5.20 3.25
N PHE A 9 -5.00 -5.95 3.21
CA PHE A 9 -5.76 -6.18 1.98
C PHE A 9 -6.35 -4.89 1.40
N LEU A 10 -6.88 -4.02 2.26
CA LEU A 10 -7.35 -2.68 1.86
C LEU A 10 -6.21 -1.82 1.31
N GLY A 11 -5.02 -1.86 1.93
CA GLY A 11 -3.84 -1.16 1.43
C GLY A 11 -3.42 -1.62 0.03
N VAL A 12 -3.45 -2.93 -0.25
CA VAL A 12 -3.12 -3.49 -1.57
C VAL A 12 -4.15 -3.08 -2.62
N LEU A 13 -5.45 -3.07 -2.28
CA LEU A 13 -6.51 -2.63 -3.19
C LEU A 13 -6.34 -1.16 -3.60
N VAL A 14 -6.00 -0.28 -2.65
CA VAL A 14 -5.69 1.13 -2.92
C VAL A 14 -4.46 1.26 -3.81
N LEU A 15 -3.41 0.48 -3.55
CA LEU A 15 -2.20 0.47 -4.39
C LEU A 15 -2.50 0.05 -5.84
N PHE A 16 -3.35 -0.96 -6.02
CA PHE A 16 -3.78 -1.43 -7.33
C PHE A 16 -4.60 -0.37 -8.07
N HIS A 17 -5.52 0.30 -7.38
CA HIS A 17 -6.30 1.40 -7.93
C HIS A 17 -5.40 2.56 -8.39
N ALA A 18 -4.44 2.97 -7.56
CA ALA A 18 -3.51 4.04 -7.90
C ALA A 18 -2.59 3.67 -9.07
N ALA A 19 -2.12 2.42 -9.14
CA ALA A 19 -1.32 1.91 -10.26
C ALA A 19 -2.11 1.89 -11.58
N TYR A 20 -3.37 1.42 -11.53
CA TYR A 20 -4.27 1.42 -12.69
C TYR A 20 -4.51 2.84 -13.20
N SER A 21 -4.83 3.77 -12.31
CA SER A 21 -5.04 5.18 -12.62
C SER A 21 -3.79 5.82 -13.22
N THR A 22 -2.60 5.51 -12.72
CA THR A 22 -1.31 5.98 -13.28
C THR A 22 -1.09 5.48 -14.72
N ILE A 23 -1.37 4.20 -14.97
CA ILE A 23 -1.22 3.58 -16.29
C ILE A 23 -2.21 4.20 -17.28
N GLN A 24 -3.48 4.35 -16.89
CA GLN A 24 -4.51 5.00 -17.70
C GLN A 24 -4.16 6.45 -18.03
N CYS A 25 -3.68 7.23 -17.06
CA CYS A 25 -3.19 8.59 -17.28
C CYS A 25 -2.03 8.63 -18.27
N LYS A 26 -1.09 7.68 -18.18
CA LYS A 26 0.07 7.59 -19.09
C LYS A 26 -0.34 7.19 -20.52
N LEU A 27 -1.29 6.29 -20.66
CA LEU A 27 -1.85 5.85 -21.94
C LEU A 27 -2.63 6.99 -22.61
N LEU A 28 -3.49 7.67 -21.85
CA LEU A 28 -4.29 8.80 -22.35
C LEU A 28 -3.39 9.98 -22.77
N ARG A 29 -2.34 10.29 -22.00
CA ARG A 29 -1.32 11.30 -22.36
C ARG A 29 -0.54 10.92 -23.63
N LYS A 30 -0.26 9.63 -23.86
CA LYS A 30 0.38 9.17 -25.09
C LYS A 30 -0.52 9.36 -26.32
N SER A 31 -1.84 9.20 -26.15
CA SER A 31 -2.81 9.38 -27.24
C SER A 31 -3.20 10.85 -27.45
N PHE A 32 -3.09 11.69 -26.42
CA PHE A 32 -3.57 13.07 -26.42
C PHE A 32 -2.44 14.01 -25.95
N GLN A 33 -1.44 14.21 -26.82
CA GLN A 33 -0.14 14.81 -26.47
C GLN A 33 -0.19 16.30 -26.04
N GLY A 34 -1.34 17.00 -26.06
CA GLY A 34 -1.36 18.46 -25.86
C GLY A 34 -2.54 19.09 -25.13
N LEU A 35 -3.56 18.34 -24.69
CA LEU A 35 -4.77 18.93 -24.06
C LEU A 35 -4.94 18.57 -22.58
N LEU A 36 -4.03 17.75 -22.03
CA LEU A 36 -4.29 17.04 -20.78
C LEU A 36 -3.24 17.33 -19.71
N GLU A 37 -2.77 18.58 -19.65
CA GLU A 37 -1.87 19.04 -18.58
C GLU A 37 -2.60 19.07 -17.21
N GLU A 38 -3.93 19.05 -17.21
CA GLU A 38 -4.78 19.24 -16.03
C GLU A 38 -5.41 17.95 -15.47
N CYS A 39 -5.64 16.91 -16.28
CA CYS A 39 -6.33 15.70 -15.79
C CYS A 39 -5.42 14.72 -15.01
N CYS A 40 -4.10 14.85 -15.14
CA CYS A 40 -3.16 14.03 -14.39
C CYS A 40 -2.50 14.89 -13.33
N SER A 41 -3.25 15.25 -12.29
CA SER A 41 -2.66 15.72 -11.03
C SER A 41 -1.83 14.57 -10.44
N PHE A 42 -0.63 14.39 -11.00
CA PHE A 42 0.37 13.41 -10.61
C PHE A 42 0.58 13.43 -9.09
N SER A 43 0.50 14.60 -8.48
CA SER A 43 0.54 14.79 -7.02
C SER A 43 -0.54 14.02 -6.27
N VAL A 44 -1.80 13.96 -6.75
CA VAL A 44 -2.88 13.25 -6.05
C VAL A 44 -2.65 11.74 -6.10
N VAL A 45 -2.25 11.22 -7.26
CA VAL A 45 -1.96 9.79 -7.45
C VAL A 45 -0.74 9.36 -6.63
N VAL A 46 0.29 10.20 -6.55
CA VAL A 46 1.48 9.96 -5.72
C VAL A 46 1.13 9.96 -4.24
N VAL A 47 0.25 10.87 -3.79
CA VAL A 47 -0.22 10.91 -2.39
C VAL A 47 -1.04 9.67 -2.05
N GLU A 48 -1.96 9.24 -2.91
CA GLU A 48 -2.73 8.00 -2.72
C GLU A 48 -1.82 6.76 -2.62
N LEU A 49 -0.80 6.69 -3.51
CA LEU A 49 0.23 5.64 -3.48
C LEU A 49 1.00 5.63 -2.17
N PHE A 50 1.43 6.80 -1.70
CA PHE A 50 2.21 6.92 -0.47
C PHE A 50 1.41 6.51 0.76
N ILE A 51 0.14 6.92 0.81
CA ILE A 51 -0.79 6.52 1.88
C ILE A 51 -1.02 5.00 1.86
N GLY A 52 -1.31 4.43 0.69
CA GLY A 52 -1.48 2.97 0.55
C GLY A 52 -0.22 2.19 0.94
N LEU A 53 0.96 2.68 0.57
CA LEU A 53 2.24 2.05 0.90
C LEU A 53 2.51 2.07 2.41
N VAL A 54 2.30 3.20 3.08
CA VAL A 54 2.49 3.33 4.53
C VAL A 54 1.53 2.39 5.28
N ILE A 55 0.28 2.30 4.85
CA ILE A 55 -0.71 1.37 5.42
C ILE A 55 -0.27 -0.08 5.22
N CYS A 56 0.20 -0.45 4.03
CA CYS A 56 0.73 -1.80 3.75
C CYS A 56 1.94 -2.15 4.62
N ILE A 57 2.90 -1.24 4.77
CA ILE A 57 4.08 -1.45 5.62
C ILE A 57 3.65 -1.59 7.09
N TRP A 58 2.75 -0.75 7.56
CA TRP A 58 2.22 -0.82 8.93
C TRP A 58 1.50 -2.14 9.20
N ALA A 59 0.64 -2.58 8.27
CA ALA A 59 -0.02 -3.87 8.35
C ALA A 59 1.00 -5.02 8.37
N SER A 60 2.00 -4.96 7.49
CA SER A 60 3.08 -5.96 7.44
C SER A 60 3.89 -6.02 8.73
N LEU A 61 4.14 -4.89 9.41
CA LEU A 61 4.83 -4.86 10.71
C LEU A 61 3.98 -5.37 11.87
N THR A 62 2.65 -5.35 11.75
CA THR A 62 1.72 -5.90 12.74
C THR A 62 1.36 -7.37 12.49
N LEU A 63 1.76 -7.94 11.34
CA LEU A 63 1.58 -9.35 11.00
C LEU A 63 2.56 -10.33 11.67
N PRO A 64 3.89 -10.07 11.75
CA PRO A 64 4.74 -10.88 12.62
C PRO A 64 4.25 -10.60 14.04
N GLY A 65 3.57 -11.59 14.60
CA GLY A 65 2.98 -11.49 15.93
C GLY A 65 4.05 -11.31 17.02
N LYS A 66 3.69 -11.62 18.26
CA LYS A 66 4.64 -11.53 19.37
C LYS A 66 5.86 -12.41 19.09
N PHE A 67 7.04 -11.79 19.02
CA PHE A 67 8.30 -12.51 18.93
C PHE A 67 8.48 -13.26 20.25
N LEU A 68 8.46 -14.59 20.19
CA LEU A 68 8.72 -15.43 21.35
C LEU A 68 10.19 -15.30 21.74
N SER A 69 10.44 -15.30 23.05
CA SER A 69 11.81 -15.31 23.56
C SER A 69 12.51 -16.60 23.14
N ILE A 70 13.72 -16.47 22.58
CA ILE A 70 14.60 -17.60 22.26
C ILE A 70 15.14 -18.28 23.53
N HIS A 71 14.99 -17.65 24.69
CA HIS A 71 15.47 -18.19 25.95
C HIS A 71 14.63 -19.41 26.37
N SER A 72 15.28 -20.56 26.57
CA SER A 72 14.60 -21.84 26.84
C SER A 72 13.75 -21.86 28.11
N ASP A 73 14.03 -20.98 29.08
CA ASP A 73 13.34 -20.95 30.38
C ASP A 73 12.41 -19.72 30.53
N SER A 74 12.07 -19.08 29.42
CA SER A 74 11.08 -18.00 29.39
C SER A 74 9.68 -18.59 29.57
N ASP A 75 8.81 -17.93 30.34
CA ASP A 75 7.40 -18.34 30.54
C ASP A 75 6.62 -18.46 29.22
N GLU A 76 7.06 -17.79 28.15
CA GLU A 76 6.49 -17.92 26.80
C GLU A 76 6.92 -19.19 26.03
N ASN A 77 7.93 -19.91 26.50
CA ASN A 77 8.55 -21.07 25.85
C ASN A 77 8.56 -22.33 26.77
N ARG A 78 7.76 -22.31 27.84
CA ARG A 78 7.51 -23.46 28.72
C ARG A 78 6.22 -24.18 28.35
#